data_AF-A0A4R1HDB2-F1
#
_entry.id   AF-A0A4R1HDB2-F1
#
_cell.length_a   1.000
_cell.length_b   1.000
_cell.length_c   1.000
_cell.angle_alpha   90.00
_cell.angle_beta   90.00
_cell.angle_gamma   90.00
#
_symmetry.space_group_name_H-M   'P 1'
#
loop_
_entity.id
_entity.type
_entity.pdbx_description
1 polymer ?
#
loop_
_entity_poly.entity_id
_entity_poly.type
_entity_poly.pdbx_seq_one_letter_code
_entity_poly.pdbx_strand_id
1 'polypeptide(L)' 'MNDFLHMGGYATYVWSSYGITLVVLLANLIAPVRGRRKLLTQLAQREKRAQRMKQ' A
#
# COMPACT_ATOMS: atom_id res chain seq x y z
N MET A 1 -28.46 -19.11 -17.21
CA MET A 1 -27.21 -18.33 -17.09
C MET A 1 -27.17 -17.48 -15.81
N ASN A 2 -28.28 -17.27 -15.10
CA ASN A 2 -28.34 -16.49 -13.86
C ASN A 2 -28.10 -17.35 -12.58
N ASP A 3 -28.11 -18.69 -12.70
CA ASP A 3 -28.03 -19.60 -11.54
C ASP A 3 -26.67 -19.61 -10.83
N PHE A 4 -25.58 -19.25 -11.51
CA PHE A 4 -24.25 -19.17 -10.90
C PHE A 4 -24.06 -17.98 -9.95
N LEU A 5 -24.90 -16.96 -10.07
CA LEU A 5 -24.93 -15.81 -9.15
C LEU A 5 -25.98 -15.99 -8.04
N HIS A 6 -26.92 -16.92 -8.21
CA HIS A 6 -28.08 -17.09 -7.34
C HIS A 6 -28.14 -18.44 -6.59
N MET A 7 -27.17 -19.34 -6.77
CA MET A 7 -26.94 -20.48 -5.86
C MET A 7 -26.40 -19.99 -4.50
N GLY A 8 -27.26 -19.40 -3.68
CA GLY A 8 -27.06 -19.30 -2.24
C GLY A 8 -26.09 -18.23 -1.71
N GLY A 9 -25.92 -17.09 -2.37
CA GLY A 9 -25.30 -15.90 -1.72
C GLY A 9 -23.80 -15.99 -1.38
N TYR A 10 -23.08 -17.05 -1.77
CA TYR A 10 -21.65 -17.22 -1.49
C TYR A 10 -20.73 -16.44 -2.44
N ALA A 11 -21.19 -16.09 -3.65
CA ALA A 11 -20.36 -15.39 -4.64
C ALA A 11 -19.87 -14.01 -4.14
N THR A 12 -20.69 -13.32 -3.35
CA THR A 12 -20.33 -12.03 -2.71
C THR A 12 -19.28 -12.20 -1.60
N TYR A 13 -19.29 -13.32 -0.88
CA TYR A 13 -18.27 -13.64 0.14
C TYR A 13 -16.90 -13.93 -0.46
N VAL A 14 -16.89 -14.66 -1.57
CA VAL A 14 -15.66 -15.01 -2.30
C VAL A 14 -15.04 -13.73 -2.88
N TRP A 15 -15.84 -12.90 -3.56
CA TRP A 15 -15.37 -11.64 -4.12
C TRP A 15 -14.87 -10.65 -3.06
N SER A 16 -15.55 -10.57 -1.91
CA SER A 16 -15.10 -9.73 -0.78
C SER A 16 -13.78 -10.22 -0.19
N SER A 17 -13.61 -11.55 -0.05
CA SER A 17 -12.34 -12.14 0.39
C SER A 17 -11.20 -11.80 -0.57
N TYR A 18 -11.41 -11.95 -1.88
CA TYR A 18 -10.43 -11.53 -2.89
C TYR A 18 -10.14 -10.02 -2.84
N GLY A 19 -11.16 -9.18 -2.65
CA GLY A 19 -11.01 -7.75 -2.49
C GLY A 19 -10.16 -7.37 -1.27
N ILE A 20 -10.42 -7.99 -0.12
CA ILE A 20 -9.65 -7.78 1.11
C ILE A 20 -8.20 -8.23 0.90
N THR A 21 -7.98 -9.41 0.31
CA THR A 21 -6.63 -9.89 -0.01
C THR A 21 -5.89 -8.92 -0.92
N LEU A 22 -6.55 -8.41 -1.97
CA LEU A 22 -5.96 -7.43 -2.89
C LEU A 22 -5.60 -6.13 -2.16
N VAL A 23 -6.48 -5.63 -1.31
CA VAL A 23 -6.24 -4.42 -0.50
C VAL A 23 -5.06 -4.62 0.44
N VAL A 24 -4.96 -5.77 1.13
CA VAL A 24 -3.83 -6.09 2.01
C VAL A 24 -2.53 -6.18 1.21
N LEU A 25 -2.55 -6.82 0.04
CA LEU A 25 -1.38 -6.92 -0.84
C LEU A 25 -0.90 -5.54 -1.29
N LEU A 26 -1.82 -4.70 -1.75
CA LEU A 26 -1.52 -3.32 -2.17
C LEU A 26 -1.02 -2.48 -1.00
N ALA A 27 -1.63 -2.59 0.18
CA ALA A 27 -1.17 -1.89 1.38
C ALA A 27 0.25 -2.34 1.77
N ASN A 28 0.54 -3.64 1.68
CA ASN A 28 1.85 -4.20 1.96
C ASN A 28 2.90 -3.74 0.94
N LEU A 29 2.54 -3.55 -0.33
CA LEU A 29 3.40 -2.97 -1.38
C LEU A 29 3.60 -1.46 -1.21
N ILE A 30 2.57 -0.72 -0.81
CA ILE A 30 2.60 0.75 -0.66
C ILE A 30 3.37 1.16 0.61
N ALA A 31 3.29 0.38 1.68
CA ALA A 31 3.99 0.64 2.94
C ALA A 31 5.52 0.85 2.79
N PRO A 32 6.29 -0.05 2.14
CA PRO A 32 7.72 0.13 1.93
C PRO A 32 8.02 1.29 0.97
N VAL A 33 7.18 1.54 -0.05
CA VAL A 33 7.34 2.67 -0.97
C VAL A 33 7.20 4.01 -0.23
N ARG A 34 6.21 4.13 0.67
CA ARG A 34 6.03 5.31 1.52
C ARG A 34 7.17 5.48 2.53
N GLY A 35 7.64 4.40 3.13
CA GLY A 35 8.78 4.41 4.06
C GLY A 35 10.07 4.87 3.39
N ARG A 36 10.36 4.37 2.18
CA ARG A 36 11.56 4.71 1.43
C ARG A 36 11.60 6.18 1.01
N ARG A 37 10.47 6.75 0.59
CA ARG A 37 10.35 8.19 0.31
C ARG A 37 10.63 9.03 1.56
N LYS A 38 10.11 8.62 2.72
CA LYS A 38 10.30 9.35 3.98
C LYS A 38 11.79 9.36 4.41
N LEU A 39 12.47 8.22 4.27
CA LEU A 39 13.89 8.09 4.58
C LEU A 39 14.78 8.94 3.65
N LEU A 40 14.51 8.93 2.35
CA LEU A 40 15.24 9.77 1.39
C LEU A 40 15.06 11.26 1.66
N THR A 41 13.83 11.70 1.95
CA THR A 41 13.57 13.11 2.32
C THR A 41 14.29 13.50 3.61
N GLN A 42 14.34 12.62 4.61
CA GLN A 42 15.07 12.88 5.85
C GLN A 42 16.59 12.97 5.65
N LEU A 43 17.17 12.11 4.80
CA LEU A 43 18.58 12.17 4.42
C LEU A 43 18.92 13.48 3.72
N ALA A 44 18.13 13.86 2.70
CA ALA A 44 18.31 15.11 1.97
C ALA A 44 18.22 16.36 2.88
N GLN A 45 17.34 16.32 3.89
CA GLN A 45 17.23 17.41 4.87
C GLN A 45 18.40 17.46 5.88
N ARG A 46 19.08 16.34 6.15
CA ARG A 46 20.27 16.30 7.02
C ARG A 46 21.49 16.83 6.28
N GLU A 47 21.67 16.47 5.02
CA GLU A 47 22.77 16.97 4.19
C GLU A 47 22.74 18.50 4.05
N LYS A 48 21.57 19.08 3.78
CA LYS A 48 21.40 20.54 3.70
C LYS A 48 21.77 21.26 4.99
N ARG A 49 21.53 20.64 6.16
CA ARG A 49 21.90 21.22 7.46
C ARG A 49 23.40 21.12 7.73
N ALA A 50 24.03 19.99 7.36
CA ALA A 50 25.47 19.81 7.49
C ALA A 50 26.26 20.76 6.57
N GLN A 51 25.78 21.02 5.35
CA GLN A 51 26.41 21.98 4.43
C GLN A 51 26.33 23.43 4.95
N ARG A 52 25.22 23.82 5.58
CA ARG A 52 25.06 25.17 6.17
C ARG A 52 25.96 25.45 7.38
N MET A 53 26.44 24.42 8.07
CA MET A 53 27.37 24.58 9.20
C MET A 53 28.84 24.57 8.76
N LYS A 54 29.13 24.19 7.50
CA LYS A 54 30.49 24.19 6.93
C LYS A 54 30.80 25.43 6.08
N GLN A 55 29.84 26.33 5.88
CA GLN A 55 30.06 27.70 5.37
C GLN A 55 30.10 28.66 6.54
#